data_AF-A0A9E5EM46-F1
#
_entry.id   AF-A0A9E5EM46-F1
#
_cell.length_a   1.000
_cell.length_b   1.000
_cell.length_c   1.000
_cell.angle_alpha   90.00
_cell.angle_beta   90.00
_cell.angle_gamma   90.00
#
_symmetry.space_group_name_H-M   'P 1'
#
loop_
_entity.id
_entity.type
_entity.pdbx_description
1 polymer ?
#
loop_
_entity_poly.entity_id
_entity_poly.type
_entity_poly.pdbx_seq_one_letter_code
_entity_poly.pdbx_strand_id
1 'polypeptide(L)' 'MRIQKTISGLPQLTSVKSETLKAAILALLLGFSLIYAVGFSETDRLHDSAHDSRHALSFPCH' A
#
# COMPACT_ATOMS: atom_id res chain seq x y z
N MET A 1 7.23 -41.10 17.62
CA MET A 1 8.49 -40.66 16.99
C MET A 1 8.19 -39.72 15.83
N ARG A 2 8.27 -38.39 16.06
CA ARG A 2 8.84 -37.37 15.15
C ARG A 2 8.76 -35.99 15.84
N ILE A 3 9.65 -35.81 16.80
CA ILE A 3 10.00 -34.52 17.40
C ILE A 3 10.90 -33.78 16.40
N GLN A 4 10.32 -32.95 15.53
CA GLN A 4 11.08 -31.91 14.82
C GLN A 4 10.12 -30.86 14.22
N LYS A 5 9.90 -29.75 14.92
CA LYS A 5 9.53 -28.49 14.25
C LYS A 5 10.37 -27.36 14.85
N THR A 6 11.66 -27.46 14.54
CA THR A 6 12.49 -26.36 14.08
C THR A 6 12.60 -25.12 14.97
N ILE A 7 13.59 -25.14 15.86
CA ILE A 7 14.22 -23.94 16.42
C ILE A 7 14.98 -23.24 15.27
N SER A 8 14.34 -22.31 14.56
CA SER A 8 14.99 -21.47 13.52
C SER A 8 14.37 -20.07 13.46
N GLY A 9 14.04 -19.50 14.63
CA GLY A 9 13.28 -18.24 14.74
C GLY A 9 14.07 -16.93 14.52
N LEU A 10 15.41 -16.98 14.37
CA LEU A 10 16.23 -15.76 14.27
C LEU A 10 16.36 -15.19 12.83
N PRO A 11 16.64 -16.00 11.78
CA PRO A 11 16.72 -15.49 10.40
C PRO A 11 15.35 -15.23 9.76
N GLN A 12 14.29 -15.88 10.25
CA GLN A 12 12.93 -15.63 9.75
C GLN A 12 12.37 -14.28 10.21
N LEU A 13 12.67 -13.85 11.44
CA LEU A 13 12.18 -12.56 11.95
C LEU A 13 12.79 -11.36 11.19
N THR A 14 14.08 -11.43 10.85
CA THR A 14 14.76 -10.40 10.06
C THR A 14 14.32 -10.39 8.60
N SER A 15 14.10 -11.56 8.00
CA SER A 15 13.55 -11.69 6.65
C SER A 15 12.12 -11.13 6.55
N VAL A 16 11.23 -11.46 7.49
CA VAL A 16 9.87 -10.91 7.53
C VAL A 16 9.90 -9.39 7.72
N LYS A 17 10.73 -8.86 8.62
CA LYS A 17 10.90 -7.40 8.81
C LYS A 17 11.39 -6.70 7.54
N SER A 18 12.35 -7.30 6.83
CA SER A 18 12.86 -6.78 5.56
C SER A 18 11.77 -6.71 4.49
N GLU A 19 10.97 -7.76 4.33
CA GLU A 19 9.87 -7.77 3.36
C GLU A 19 8.76 -6.79 3.75
N THR A 20 8.42 -6.68 5.04
CA THR A 20 7.44 -5.67 5.51
C THR A 20 7.95 -4.25 5.28
N LEU A 21 9.25 -3.98 5.44
CA LEU A 21 9.83 -2.66 5.20
C LEU A 21 9.80 -2.31 3.71
N LYS A 22 10.12 -3.27 2.83
CA LYS A 22 10.01 -3.10 1.37
C LYS A 22 8.56 -2.80 0.96
N ALA A 23 7.60 -3.56 1.49
CA ALA A 23 6.19 -3.32 1.25
C ALA A 23 5.73 -1.94 1.76
N ALA A 24 6.18 -1.54 2.95
CA ALA A 24 5.87 -0.23 3.52
C ALA A 24 6.44 0.93 2.70
N ILE A 25 7.68 0.80 2.21
CA ILE A 25 8.29 1.80 1.32
C ILE A 25 7.52 1.91 0.01
N LEU A 26 7.16 0.77 -0.61
CA LEU A 26 6.36 0.77 -1.83
C LEU A 26 4.99 1.40 -1.62
N ALA A 27 4.32 1.08 -0.52
CA ALA A 27 3.03 1.68 -0.17
C ALA A 27 3.13 3.19 0.06
N LEU A 28 4.19 3.65 0.75
CA LEU A 28 4.45 5.08 0.96
C LEU A 28 4.72 5.80 -0.36
N LEU A 29 5.57 5.24 -1.22
CA LEU A 29 5.86 5.81 -2.54
C LEU A 29 4.59 5.89 -3.38
N LEU A 30 3.80 4.81 -3.43
CA LEU A 30 2.54 4.78 -4.15
C LEU A 30 1.56 5.84 -3.62
N GLY A 31 1.35 5.89 -2.30
CA GLY A 31 0.47 6.88 -1.68
C GLY A 31 0.93 8.32 -1.92
N PHE A 32 2.23 8.57 -1.80
CA PHE A 32 2.81 9.88 -2.08
C PHE A 32 2.65 10.28 -3.55
N SER A 33 2.91 9.36 -4.49
CA SER A 33 2.72 9.60 -5.92
C SER A 33 1.27 9.93 -6.25
N LEU A 34 0.29 9.25 -5.63
CA LEU A 34 -1.13 9.55 -5.84
C LEU A 34 -1.49 10.96 -5.36
N ILE A 35 -1.04 11.35 -4.17
CA ILE A 35 -1.27 12.69 -3.63
C ILE A 35 -0.62 13.75 -4.52
N TYR A 36 0.61 13.53 -4.96
CA TYR A 36 1.33 14.48 -5.78
C TYR A 36 0.72 14.62 -7.18
N ALA A 37 0.48 13.49 -7.86
CA ALA A 37 -0.02 13.47 -9.23
C ALA A 37 -1.43 14.04 -9.38
N VAL A 38 -2.29 13.87 -8.37
CA VAL A 38 -3.65 14.41 -8.36
C VAL A 38 -3.67 15.80 -7.72
N GLY A 39 -3.14 15.93 -6.51
CA GLY A 39 -3.25 17.14 -5.69
C GLY A 39 -2.45 18.35 -6.21
N PHE A 40 -1.41 18.13 -7.01
CA PHE A 40 -0.63 19.19 -7.65
C PHE A 40 -0.74 19.16 -9.18
N SER A 41 -1.74 18.47 -9.72
CA SER A 41 -2.01 18.52 -11.15
C SER A 41 -2.45 19.92 -11.56
N GLU A 42 -1.80 20.49 -12.58
CA GLU A 42 -2.22 21.74 -13.22
C GLU A 42 -3.49 21.54 -14.07
N THR A 43 -3.83 20.29 -14.40
CA THR A 43 -5.00 19.97 -15.20
C THR A 43 -6.21 19.68 -14.31
N ASP A 44 -7.24 20.51 -14.41
CA ASP A 44 -8.52 20.33 -13.69
C ASP A 44 -9.09 18.92 -13.87
N ARG A 45 -8.91 18.32 -15.06
CA ARG A 45 -9.37 16.96 -15.39
C ARG A 45 -8.86 15.88 -14.44
N LEU A 46 -7.60 15.93 -14.01
CA LEU A 46 -7.03 14.92 -13.11
C LEU A 46 -7.54 15.12 -11.68
N HIS A 47 -7.72 16.37 -11.26
CA HIS A 47 -8.29 16.71 -9.96
C HIS A 47 -9.76 16.30 -9.87
N ASP A 48 -10.55 16.64 -10.88
CA ASP A 48 -11.96 16.30 -11.02
C ASP A 48 -12.17 14.79 -11.09
N SER A 49 -11.34 14.06 -11.85
CA SER A 49 -11.41 12.60 -11.93
C SER A 49 -11.18 11.92 -10.57
N ALA A 50 -10.31 12.48 -9.73
CA ALA A 50 -10.10 11.95 -8.38
C ALA A 50 -11.28 12.28 -7.43
N HIS A 51 -11.88 13.46 -7.57
CA HIS A 51 -13.11 13.80 -6.87
C HIS A 51 -14.29 12.90 -7.30
N ASP A 52 -14.41 12.61 -8.59
CA ASP A 52 -15.41 11.70 -9.15
C ASP A 52 -15.19 10.25 -8.69
N SER A 53 -13.94 9.81 -8.58
CA SER A 53 -13.61 8.49 -8.03
C SER A 53 -14.12 8.34 -6.60
N ARG A 54 -14.02 9.38 -5.76
CA ARG A 54 -14.59 9.35 -4.40
C ARG A 54 -16.13 9.26 -4.42
N HIS A 55 -16.79 9.95 -5.35
CA HIS A 55 -18.25 9.82 -5.52
C HIS A 55 -18.65 8.43 -6.04
N ALA A 56 -17.88 7.85 -6.95
CA ALA A 56 -18.09 6.50 -7.49
C ALA A 56 -17.80 5.39 -6.45
N LEU A 57 -16.87 5.61 -5.52
CA LEU A 57 -16.62 4.72 -4.39
C LEU A 57 -17.66 4.87 -3.26
N SER A 58 -18.43 5.96 -3.29
CA SER A 58 -19.58 6.19 -2.40
C SER A 58 -20.91 5.78 -3.04
N PHE A 59 -20.89 5.29 -4.28
CA PHE A 59 -22.04 4.67 -4.94
C PHE A 59 -22.43 3.41 -4.14
N PRO A 60 -23.72 3.17 -3.89
CA PRO A 60 -24.19 2.52 -2.68
C PRO A 60 -23.64 1.11 -2.50
N CYS A 61 -22.93 0.90 -1.39
CA CYS A 61 -22.71 -0.41 -0.79
C CYS A 61 -24.02 -0.85 -0.11
N HIS A 62 -25.01 -1.20 -0.92
CA HIS A 62 -25.92 -2.27 -0.57
C HIS A 62 -25.47 -3.51 -1.36
#